data_AF-A0A857DMB4-F1
#
_entry.id   AF-A0A857DMB4-F1
#
_cell.length_a   1.000
_cell.length_b   1.000
_cell.length_c   1.000
_cell.angle_alpha   90.00
_cell.angle_beta   90.00
_cell.angle_gamma   90.00
#
_symmetry.space_group_name_H-M   'P 1'
#
loop_
_entity.id
_entity.type
_entity.pdbx_description
1 polymer ?
#
loop_
_entity_poly.entity_id
_entity_poly.type
_entity_poly.pdbx_seq_one_letter_code
_entity_poly.pdbx_strand_id
1 'polypeptide(L)'
;MRGNDVRQLQIALIELGYDPGTPDGIFGPRTQSTVIAFQQNNGLVQDGIVGPVTAAALNRTLTEPAFLKVGSRGPEVATLQSILKELGYDPGMADGVFGSKTREAVIAFQRDYGLIPDGIAGPQTFSVLAQVIRRRTM
;
A
#
# COMPACT_ATOMS: atom_id res chain seq x y z
N MET A 1 1.95 -22.94 13.94
CA MET A 1 0.50 -23.00 13.63
C MET A 1 0.34 -23.40 12.16
N ARG A 2 -0.74 -24.07 11.78
CA ARG A 2 -1.02 -24.40 10.37
C ARG A 2 -2.53 -24.39 10.09
N GLY A 3 -2.93 -24.01 8.89
CA GLY A 3 -4.34 -24.01 8.51
C GLY A 3 -4.69 -22.99 7.43
N ASN A 4 -5.99 -22.92 7.10
CA ASN A 4 -6.51 -21.93 6.17
C ASN A 4 -6.38 -20.51 6.72
N ASP A 5 -6.52 -20.33 8.03
CA ASP A 5 -6.28 -19.07 8.75
C ASP A 5 -4.87 -18.52 8.51
N VAL A 6 -3.85 -19.35 8.63
CA VAL A 6 -2.46 -18.98 8.34
C VAL A 6 -2.27 -18.61 6.87
N ARG A 7 -2.91 -19.36 5.97
CA ARG A 7 -2.85 -19.06 4.53
C ARG A 7 -3.48 -17.70 4.22
N GLN A 8 -4.65 -17.41 4.80
CA GLN A 8 -5.31 -16.11 4.64
C GLN A 8 -4.46 -14.98 5.21
N LEU A 9 -3.81 -15.18 6.35
CA LEU A 9 -2.84 -14.24 6.90
C LEU A 9 -1.67 -13.99 5.93
N GLN A 10 -1.09 -15.04 5.37
CA GLN A 10 0.02 -14.92 4.41
C GLN A 10 -0.42 -14.13 3.16
N ILE A 11 -1.62 -14.40 2.64
CA ILE A 11 -2.21 -13.64 1.51
C ILE A 11 -2.40 -12.17 1.90
N ALA A 12 -3.01 -11.89 3.05
CA ALA A 12 -3.21 -10.53 3.54
C ALA A 12 -1.88 -9.76 3.68
N LEU A 13 -0.84 -10.40 4.22
CA LEU A 13 0.48 -9.78 4.35
C LEU A 13 1.10 -9.46 2.97
N ILE A 14 0.90 -10.33 1.97
CA ILE A 14 1.31 -10.08 0.58
C ILE A 14 0.54 -8.90 -0.02
N GLU A 15 -0.77 -8.82 0.19
CA GLU A 15 -1.60 -7.70 -0.27
C GLU A 15 -1.18 -6.37 0.35
N LEU A 16 -0.62 -6.40 1.57
CA LEU A 16 -0.08 -5.25 2.29
C LEU A 16 1.40 -4.97 1.97
N GLY A 17 1.97 -5.62 0.96
CA GLY A 17 3.33 -5.38 0.49
C GLY A 17 4.44 -6.04 1.31
N TYR A 18 4.11 -6.99 2.18
CA TYR A 18 5.09 -7.79 2.92
C TYR A 18 5.35 -9.15 2.27
N ASP A 19 6.48 -9.78 2.61
CA ASP A 19 6.87 -11.09 2.09
C ASP A 19 6.92 -12.15 3.21
N PRO A 20 5.82 -12.85 3.49
CA PRO A 20 5.79 -13.95 4.46
C PRO A 20 6.30 -15.28 3.88
N GLY A 21 6.74 -15.31 2.61
CA GLY A 21 6.97 -16.52 1.82
C GLY A 21 5.71 -17.04 1.12
N THR A 22 5.77 -18.30 0.67
CA THR A 22 4.65 -18.97 0.00
C THR A 22 3.43 -19.04 0.91
N PRO A 23 2.20 -18.74 0.43
CA PRO A 23 0.96 -18.89 1.19
C PRO A 23 0.57 -20.37 1.31
N ASP A 24 1.41 -21.17 1.97
CA ASP A 24 1.30 -22.60 2.15
C ASP A 24 0.44 -23.00 3.36
N GLY A 25 0.00 -22.03 4.16
CA GLY A 25 -0.76 -22.26 5.37
C GLY A 25 0.10 -22.74 6.54
N ILE A 26 1.42 -22.59 6.48
CA ILE A 26 2.36 -22.95 7.55
C ILE A 26 2.95 -21.68 8.17
N PHE A 27 2.72 -21.50 9.47
CA PHE A 27 3.24 -20.35 10.19
C PHE A 27 4.69 -20.65 10.58
N GLY A 28 5.61 -20.38 9.66
CA GLY A 28 7.05 -20.56 9.83
C GLY A 28 7.79 -19.29 10.25
N PRO A 29 9.12 -19.35 10.39
CA PRO A 29 9.94 -18.21 10.84
C PRO A 29 9.81 -16.97 9.95
N ARG A 30 9.68 -17.15 8.61
CA ARG A 30 9.48 -16.04 7.67
C ARG A 30 8.13 -15.36 7.87
N THR A 31 7.06 -16.14 8.04
CA THR A 31 5.74 -15.59 8.36
C THR A 31 5.77 -14.85 9.70
N GLN A 32 6.44 -15.40 10.72
CA GLN A 32 6.60 -14.75 12.02
C GLN A 32 7.36 -13.42 11.92
N SER A 33 8.51 -13.39 11.24
CA SER A 33 9.27 -12.14 11.05
C SER A 33 8.45 -11.09 10.30
N THR A 34 7.61 -11.53 9.37
CA THR A 34 6.74 -10.63 8.60
C THR A 34 5.60 -10.08 9.45
N VAL A 35 5.02 -10.89 10.35
CA VAL A 35 4.05 -10.39 11.35
C VAL A 35 4.71 -9.36 12.26
N ILE A 36 5.95 -9.58 12.71
CA ILE A 36 6.71 -8.62 13.52
C ILE A 36 6.91 -7.30 12.76
N ALA A 37 7.30 -7.37 11.48
CA ALA A 37 7.46 -6.18 10.64
C ALA A 37 6.15 -5.41 10.47
N PHE A 38 5.04 -6.13 10.26
CA PHE A 38 3.71 -5.53 10.21
C PHE A 38 3.34 -4.86 11.54
N GLN A 39 3.54 -5.56 12.67
CA GLN A 39 3.28 -5.03 14.01
C GLN A 39 4.10 -3.77 14.27
N GLN A 40 5.40 -3.77 13.92
CA GLN A 40 6.28 -2.62 14.03
C GLN A 40 5.76 -1.42 13.23
N ASN A 41 5.40 -1.64 11.96
CA ASN A 41 4.91 -0.58 11.06
C ASN A 41 3.55 -0.01 11.48
N ASN A 42 2.77 -0.75 12.26
CA ASN A 42 1.45 -0.33 12.76
C ASN A 42 1.49 0.07 14.25
N GLY A 43 2.67 0.20 14.86
CA GLY A 43 2.81 0.63 16.26
C GLY A 43 2.25 -0.36 17.28
N LEU A 44 2.22 -1.65 16.95
CA LEU A 44 1.75 -2.74 17.80
C LEU A 44 2.91 -3.37 18.59
N VAL A 45 2.55 -4.23 19.55
CA VAL A 45 3.52 -5.11 20.22
C VAL A 45 4.15 -6.04 19.18
N GLN A 46 5.47 -6.10 19.13
CA GLN A 46 6.28 -6.82 18.14
C GLN A 46 6.62 -8.25 18.59
N ASP A 47 5.60 -9.02 18.96
CA ASP A 47 5.76 -10.38 19.49
C ASP A 47 5.62 -11.48 18.42
N GLY A 48 5.22 -11.12 17.19
CA GLY A 48 4.96 -12.05 16.10
C GLY A 48 3.68 -12.87 16.29
N ILE A 49 2.83 -12.52 17.26
CA ILE A 49 1.58 -13.22 17.56
C ILE A 49 0.42 -12.48 16.90
N VAL A 50 -0.35 -13.20 16.08
CA VAL A 50 -1.58 -12.67 15.48
C VAL A 50 -2.75 -12.85 16.46
N GLY A 51 -2.82 -11.97 17.46
CA GLY A 51 -3.97 -11.85 18.36
C GLY A 51 -5.06 -10.92 17.82
N PRO A 52 -6.15 -10.66 18.59
CA PRO A 52 -7.26 -9.81 18.16
C PRO A 52 -6.83 -8.40 17.73
N VAL A 53 -5.82 -7.82 18.38
CA VAL A 53 -5.31 -6.49 18.05
C VAL A 53 -4.60 -6.49 16.69
N THR A 54 -3.73 -7.46 16.44
CA THR A 54 -3.03 -7.61 15.15
C THR A 54 -4.02 -7.95 14.03
N ALA A 55 -5.00 -8.81 14.29
CA ALA A 55 -6.05 -9.14 13.33
C ALA A 55 -6.93 -7.92 12.99
N ALA A 56 -7.31 -7.12 13.98
CA ALA A 56 -8.06 -5.88 13.77
C ALA A 56 -7.23 -4.86 12.96
N ALA A 57 -5.93 -4.75 13.23
CA ALA A 57 -5.03 -3.90 12.47
C ALA A 57 -4.88 -4.39 11.02
N LEU A 58 -4.71 -5.70 10.79
CA LEU A 58 -4.67 -6.27 9.43
C LEU A 58 -5.96 -5.93 8.67
N ASN A 59 -7.11 -6.19 9.27
CA ASN A 59 -8.40 -5.88 8.65
C ASN A 59 -8.55 -4.37 8.38
N ARG A 60 -8.16 -3.52 9.33
CA ARG A 60 -8.15 -2.07 9.13
C ARG A 60 -7.25 -1.69 7.95
N THR A 61 -6.03 -2.17 7.88
CA THR A 61 -5.10 -1.81 6.80
C THR A 61 -5.55 -2.33 5.43
N LEU A 62 -6.26 -3.46 5.39
CA LEU A 62 -6.86 -4.02 4.16
C LEU A 62 -8.12 -3.27 3.71
N THR A 63 -8.88 -2.68 4.64
CA THR A 63 -10.19 -2.08 4.35
C THR A 63 -10.18 -0.55 4.31
N GLU A 64 -9.24 0.08 5.02
CA GLU A 64 -9.08 1.53 5.01
C GLU A 64 -8.47 1.97 3.67
N PRO A 65 -9.07 2.95 3.00
CA PRO A 65 -8.52 3.45 1.75
C PRO A 65 -7.10 3.99 2.01
N ALA A 66 -6.13 3.44 1.30
CA ALA A 66 -4.74 3.87 1.42
C ALA A 66 -4.62 5.35 1.06
N PHE A 67 -4.21 6.18 2.02
CA PHE A 67 -3.80 7.55 1.76
C PHE A 67 -2.28 7.57 1.63
N LEU A 68 -1.80 7.71 0.39
CA LEU A 68 -0.38 7.93 0.16
C LEU A 68 -0.08 9.44 0.22
N LYS A 69 0.87 9.81 1.06
CA LYS A 69 1.28 11.19 1.30
C LYS A 69 2.78 11.23 1.55
N VAL A 70 3.34 12.43 1.67
CA VAL A 70 4.77 12.60 2.00
C VAL A 70 5.13 11.78 3.23
N GLY A 71 6.20 10.98 3.10
CA GLY A 71 6.67 10.05 4.14
C GLY A 71 6.12 8.62 4.00
N SER A 72 5.04 8.40 3.24
CA SER A 72 4.60 7.05 2.86
C SER A 72 5.72 6.34 2.08
N ARG A 73 5.85 5.03 2.29
CA ARG A 73 6.82 4.17 1.61
C ARG A 73 6.18 2.83 1.29
N GLY A 74 6.60 2.19 0.21
CA GLY A 74 6.16 0.84 -0.15
C GLY A 74 5.83 0.67 -1.63
N PRO A 75 5.45 -0.56 -2.02
CA PRO A 75 5.11 -0.88 -3.41
C PRO A 75 3.93 -0.07 -3.94
N GLU A 76 3.00 0.38 -3.09
CA GLU A 76 1.87 1.22 -3.48
C GLU A 76 2.34 2.60 -3.93
N VAL A 77 3.38 3.15 -3.28
CA VAL A 77 4.01 4.40 -3.68
C VAL A 77 4.71 4.24 -5.02
N ALA A 78 5.46 3.14 -5.21
CA ALA A 78 6.13 2.86 -6.49
C ALA A 78 5.12 2.69 -7.63
N THR A 79 3.98 2.06 -7.34
CA THR A 79 2.86 1.91 -8.27
C THR A 79 2.27 3.27 -8.64
N LEU A 80 1.96 4.11 -7.65
CA LEU A 80 1.48 5.48 -7.88
C LEU A 80 2.47 6.30 -8.71
N GLN A 81 3.77 6.26 -8.38
CA GLN A 81 4.82 6.96 -9.12
C GLN A 81 4.88 6.46 -10.58
N SER A 82 4.77 5.15 -10.81
CA SER A 82 4.78 4.59 -12.17
C SER A 82 3.56 5.05 -12.98
N ILE A 83 2.37 5.03 -12.38
CA ILE A 83 1.13 5.51 -13.01
C ILE A 83 1.24 7.00 -13.36
N LEU A 84 1.66 7.84 -12.41
CA LEU A 84 1.80 9.28 -12.64
C LEU A 84 2.79 9.56 -13.79
N LYS A 85 3.89 8.82 -13.85
CA LYS A 85 4.86 8.92 -14.94
C LYS A 85 4.28 8.52 -16.29
N GLU A 86 3.50 7.45 -16.35
CA GLU A 86 2.80 7.00 -17.56
C GLU A 86 1.76 8.04 -18.04
N LEU A 87 1.11 8.73 -17.10
CA LEU A 87 0.17 9.80 -17.41
C LEU A 87 0.84 11.11 -17.85
N GLY A 88 2.17 11.23 -17.73
CA GLY A 88 2.96 12.36 -18.19
C GLY A 88 3.42 13.32 -17.10
N TYR A 89 3.24 12.97 -15.82
CA TYR A 89 3.75 13.75 -14.69
C TYR A 89 5.19 13.31 -14.32
N ASP A 90 5.95 14.16 -13.59
CA ASP A 90 7.28 13.79 -13.06
C ASP A 90 7.22 13.57 -11.52
N PRO A 91 6.94 12.34 -11.05
CA PRO A 91 6.98 12.02 -9.63
C PRO A 91 8.39 11.72 -9.11
N GLY A 92 9.43 11.80 -9.96
CA GLY A 92 10.78 11.32 -9.68
C GLY A 92 10.98 9.84 -10.05
N MET A 93 11.94 9.18 -9.39
CA MET A 93 12.13 7.74 -9.54
C MET A 93 10.98 6.99 -8.88
N ALA A 94 10.55 5.88 -9.48
CA ALA A 94 9.56 4.98 -8.88
C ALA A 94 10.23 4.08 -7.81
N ASP A 95 10.79 4.71 -6.79
CA ASP A 95 11.59 4.09 -5.73
C ASP A 95 10.75 3.63 -4.52
N GLY A 96 9.44 3.87 -4.57
CA GLY A 96 8.54 3.54 -3.47
C GLY A 96 8.66 4.49 -2.28
N VAL A 97 9.26 5.67 -2.44
CA VAL A 97 9.36 6.70 -1.40
C VAL A 97 8.57 7.93 -1.81
N PHE A 98 7.53 8.27 -1.05
CA PHE A 98 6.67 9.40 -1.37
C PHE A 98 7.36 10.69 -0.91
N GLY A 99 8.17 11.27 -1.80
CA GLY A 99 8.91 12.51 -1.59
C GLY A 99 8.19 13.76 -2.11
N SER A 100 8.91 14.88 -2.12
CA SER A 100 8.40 16.17 -2.64
C SER A 100 7.97 16.10 -4.09
N LYS A 101 8.78 15.47 -4.96
CA LYS A 101 8.45 15.28 -6.38
C LYS A 101 7.15 14.49 -6.58
N THR A 102 6.98 13.39 -5.83
CA THR A 102 5.75 12.59 -5.90
C THR A 102 4.55 13.41 -5.44
N ARG A 103 4.70 14.22 -4.39
CA ARG A 103 3.64 15.14 -3.94
C ARG A 103 3.27 16.15 -5.02
N GLU A 104 4.25 16.77 -5.67
CA GLU A 104 4.04 17.76 -6.73
C GLU A 104 3.33 17.13 -7.95
N ALA A 105 3.72 15.92 -8.34
CA ALA A 105 3.03 15.17 -9.40
C ALA A 105 1.58 14.84 -9.04
N VAL A 106 1.30 14.45 -7.79
CA VAL A 106 -0.07 14.22 -7.31
C VAL A 106 -0.88 15.52 -7.34
N ILE A 107 -0.31 16.65 -6.92
CA ILE A 107 -0.96 17.96 -6.97
C ILE A 107 -1.28 18.35 -8.42
N ALA A 108 -0.34 18.16 -9.35
CA ALA A 108 -0.54 18.46 -10.76
C ALA A 108 -1.69 17.62 -11.34
N PHE A 109 -1.68 16.31 -11.10
CA PHE A 109 -2.76 15.42 -11.48
C PHE A 109 -4.10 15.86 -10.87
N GLN A 110 -4.15 16.13 -9.56
CA GLN A 110 -5.37 16.57 -8.89
C GLN A 110 -5.93 17.85 -9.53
N ARG A 111 -5.08 18.83 -9.86
CA ARG A 111 -5.50 20.07 -10.53
C ARG A 111 -6.10 19.79 -11.92
N ASP A 112 -5.44 18.98 -12.72
CA ASP A 112 -5.85 18.70 -14.09
C ASP A 112 -7.21 18.00 -14.17
N TYR A 113 -7.58 17.24 -13.13
CA TYR A 113 -8.84 16.51 -13.05
C TYR A 113 -9.85 17.12 -12.06
N GLY A 114 -9.65 18.36 -11.61
CA GLY A 114 -10.61 19.10 -10.79
C GLY A 114 -10.82 18.54 -9.37
N LEU A 115 -9.82 17.82 -8.83
CA LEU A 115 -9.78 17.35 -7.45
C LEU A 115 -9.21 18.43 -6.52
N ILE A 116 -9.36 18.23 -5.21
CA ILE A 116 -8.67 19.05 -4.20
C ILE A 116 -7.16 18.81 -4.34
N PRO A 117 -6.32 19.83 -4.61
CA PRO A 117 -4.89 19.67 -4.86
C PRO A 117 -4.07 19.65 -3.55
N ASP A 118 -4.40 18.71 -2.66
CA ASP A 118 -3.77 18.57 -1.34
C ASP A 118 -2.41 17.83 -1.39
N GLY A 119 -2.14 17.13 -2.50
CA GLY A 119 -0.96 16.30 -2.68
C GLY A 119 -1.03 14.96 -1.95
N ILE A 120 -2.23 14.51 -1.59
CA ILE A 120 -2.51 13.22 -0.97
C ILE A 120 -3.24 12.34 -1.99
N ALA A 121 -2.65 11.19 -2.31
CA ALA A 121 -3.34 10.18 -3.10
C ALA A 121 -4.27 9.38 -2.18
N GLY A 122 -5.51 9.86 -2.03
CA GLY A 122 -6.60 9.15 -1.36
C GLY A 122 -7.56 8.49 -2.36
N PRO A 123 -8.71 7.96 -1.88
CA PRO A 123 -9.62 7.17 -2.71
C PRO A 123 -10.19 7.93 -3.92
N GLN A 124 -10.44 9.25 -3.80
CA GLN A 124 -10.85 10.06 -4.96
C GLN A 124 -9.75 10.15 -6.02
N THR A 125 -8.50 10.41 -5.61
CA THR A 125 -7.34 10.43 -6.51
C THR A 125 -7.19 9.10 -7.24
N PHE A 126 -7.23 7.97 -6.51
CA PHE A 126 -7.13 6.64 -7.11
C PHE A 126 -8.30 6.29 -8.04
N SER A 127 -9.53 6.68 -7.67
CA SER A 127 -10.70 6.49 -8.53
C SER A 127 -10.52 7.21 -9.87
N VAL A 128 -10.02 8.45 -9.86
CA VAL A 128 -9.77 9.19 -11.10
C VAL A 128 -8.60 8.59 -11.88
N LEU A 129 -7.50 8.21 -11.22
CA LEU A 129 -6.37 7.53 -11.89
C LEU A 129 -6.86 6.28 -12.65
N ALA A 130 -7.66 5.43 -12.00
CA ALA A 130 -8.22 4.23 -12.62
C ALA A 130 -9.11 4.55 -13.84
N GLN A 131 -9.93 5.60 -13.78
CA GLN A 131 -10.75 6.04 -14.92
C GLN A 131 -9.88 6.54 -16.08
N VAL A 132 -8.85 7.32 -15.80
CA VAL A 132 -7.94 7.87 -16.82
C VAL A 132 -7.18 6.76 -17.52
N ILE A 133 -6.62 5.80 -16.77
CA ILE A 133 -5.93 4.63 -17.32
C ILE A 133 -6.88 3.85 -18.23
N ARG A 134 -8.09 3.53 -17.76
CA ARG A 134 -9.09 2.79 -18.56
C ARG A 134 -9.45 3.51 -19.85
N ARG A 135 -9.50 4.84 -19.87
CA ARG A 135 -9.81 5.63 -21.08
C ARG A 135 -8.66 5.67 -22.09
N ARG A 136 -7.41 5.54 -21.65
CA ARG A 136 -6.23 5.53 -22.53
C ARG A 136 -5.94 4.17 -23.17
N THR A 137 -6.47 3.09 -22.62
CA THR A 137 -6.26 1.72 -23.10
C THR A 137 -7.41 1.19 -23.97
N MET A 138 -8.37 2.05 -24.33
CA MET A 138 -9.47 1.77 -25.27
C MET A 138 -9.20 2.35 -26.66
#